data_AF-A0A329XFB5-F1
#
_entry.id   AF-A0A329XFB5-F1
#
_cell.length_a   1.000
_cell.length_b   1.000
_cell.length_c   1.000
_cell.angle_alpha   90.00
_cell.angle_beta   90.00
_cell.angle_gamma   90.00
#
_symmetry.space_group_name_H-M   'P 1'
#
loop_
_entity.id
_entity.type
_entity.pdbx_description
1 polymer ?
#
loop_
_entity_poly.entity_id
_entity_poly.type
_entity_poly.pdbx_seq_one_letter_code
_entity_poly.pdbx_strand_id
1 'polypeptide(L)'
;MALFDLKDDRLEPAVLGRPATDADRTAVLAAVRRQIAEVLHRPLLAVGWDQVVGGDALTALDAAGQVITIEVIDVLDSTALLLAMARATNAARTGRDQLASRYPGGLPAFERDWSGFRGAMPAGVEPGPRLTIVATTIADDVRTSFGMIAESGVELHELRVRSTEDGRALVSVELLHTDVASQALDLDQAADPAVQTVASDADPEPSTATVPTPVVAEPPSPQPDAVAPVPVSASGHRLDAAALGAEPTVPSGAASEQALATIAQALETPATLVWLRRRRGIDHRATLAADGTITLADGTAYRDPSAAANAAQHTQDIDGWRVWRVGVGGPSLRELLA
;
A
#
# COMPACT_ATOMS: atom_id res chain seq x y z
N MET A 1 6.80 10.38 -22.18
CA MET A 1 7.80 11.15 -22.94
C MET A 1 8.95 10.21 -23.31
N ALA A 2 9.33 10.09 -24.58
CA ALA A 2 10.50 9.29 -24.99
C ALA A 2 11.76 10.15 -24.89
N LEU A 3 12.81 9.65 -24.23
CA LEU A 3 14.08 10.34 -24.06
C LEU A 3 15.11 9.76 -25.04
N PHE A 4 15.87 10.62 -25.70
CA PHE A 4 16.89 10.23 -26.69
C PHE A 4 18.23 10.86 -26.35
N ASP A 5 19.32 10.10 -26.46
CA ASP A 5 20.69 10.60 -26.43
C ASP A 5 21.08 11.05 -27.85
N LEU A 6 21.67 12.23 -27.98
CA LEU A 6 22.26 12.69 -29.24
C LEU A 6 23.74 12.29 -29.26
N LYS A 7 24.09 11.29 -30.09
CA LYS A 7 25.48 10.84 -30.31
C LYS A 7 25.77 10.85 -31.80
N ASP A 8 26.90 11.45 -32.18
CA ASP A 8 27.34 11.54 -33.59
C ASP A 8 26.24 12.02 -34.56
N ASP A 9 25.50 13.07 -34.15
CA ASP A 9 24.38 13.65 -34.90
C ASP A 9 23.20 12.69 -35.15
N ARG A 10 23.13 11.60 -34.37
CA ARG A 10 22.02 10.64 -34.38
C ARG A 10 21.34 10.59 -33.01
N LEU A 11 20.01 10.54 -33.05
CA LEU A 11 19.19 10.29 -31.87
C LEU A 11 19.14 8.78 -31.61
N GLU A 12 19.70 8.35 -30.49
CA GLU A 12 19.62 6.99 -29.96
C GLU A 12 18.62 6.96 -28.79
N PRO A 13 17.81 5.90 -28.60
CA PRO A 13 16.97 5.79 -27.41
C PRO A 13 17.83 5.91 -26.14
N ALA A 14 17.52 6.87 -25.27
CA ALA A 14 18.29 7.05 -24.05
C ALA A 14 18.06 5.83 -23.14
N VAL A 15 19.15 5.13 -22.80
CA VAL A 15 19.10 4.08 -21.79
C VAL A 15 18.97 4.76 -20.44
N LEU A 16 17.74 4.92 -19.98
CA LEU A 16 17.40 5.50 -18.68
C LEU A 16 17.84 4.59 -17.52
N GLY A 17 19.00 3.93 -17.54
CA GLY A 17 19.42 3.04 -16.44
C GLY A 17 18.45 1.88 -16.12
N ARG A 18 18.76 1.11 -15.08
CA ARG A 18 17.99 -0.05 -14.62
C ARG A 18 16.86 0.36 -13.68
N PRO A 19 15.82 -0.50 -13.51
CA PRO A 19 14.84 -0.31 -12.46
C PRO A 19 15.51 -0.13 -11.10
N ALA A 20 15.03 0.84 -10.33
CA ALA A 20 15.59 1.11 -9.01
C ALA A 20 15.43 -0.08 -8.06
N THR A 21 16.46 -0.32 -7.25
CA THR A 21 16.39 -1.27 -6.14
C THR A 21 15.63 -0.66 -4.96
N ASP A 22 15.24 -1.49 -3.99
CA ASP A 22 14.59 -1.01 -2.77
C ASP A 22 15.54 -0.15 -1.91
N ALA A 23 16.84 -0.44 -1.97
CA ALA A 23 17.86 0.39 -1.35
C ALA A 23 17.92 1.78 -1.99
N ASP A 24 17.85 1.85 -3.33
CA ASP A 24 17.82 3.12 -4.06
C ASP A 24 16.57 3.93 -3.71
N ARG A 25 15.38 3.29 -3.70
CA ARG A 25 14.13 3.94 -3.29
C ARG A 25 14.21 4.49 -1.86
N THR A 26 14.74 3.71 -0.92
CA THR A 26 14.92 4.13 0.48
C THR A 26 15.87 5.32 0.58
N ALA A 27 17.00 5.28 -0.12
CA ALA A 27 17.98 6.37 -0.14
C ALA A 27 17.38 7.66 -0.75
N VAL A 28 16.58 7.53 -1.81
CA VAL A 28 15.89 8.65 -2.44
C VAL A 28 14.85 9.26 -1.51
N LEU A 29 14.00 8.48 -0.85
CA LEU A 29 13.03 9.01 0.13
C LEU A 29 13.72 9.78 1.25
N ALA A 30 14.83 9.23 1.78
CA ALA A 30 15.63 9.91 2.78
C ALA A 30 16.26 11.22 2.27
N ALA A 31 16.66 11.28 1.00
CA ALA A 31 17.19 12.49 0.37
C ALA A 31 16.10 13.54 0.14
N VAL A 32 14.96 13.14 -0.42
CA VAL A 32 13.79 14.00 -0.64
C VAL A 32 13.30 14.60 0.68
N ARG A 33 13.22 13.81 1.75
CA ARG A 33 12.90 14.31 3.09
C ARG A 33 13.82 15.45 3.55
N ARG A 34 15.13 15.34 3.31
CA ARG A 34 16.10 16.38 3.70
C ARG A 34 16.00 17.64 2.84
N GLN A 35 15.56 17.51 1.59
CA GLN A 35 15.57 18.58 0.59
C GLN A 35 14.17 18.96 0.10
N ILE A 36 13.13 18.69 0.90
CA ILE A 36 11.74 18.76 0.43
C ILE A 36 11.34 20.15 -0.11
N ALA A 37 11.86 21.23 0.48
CA ALA A 37 11.61 22.60 0.02
C ALA A 37 12.22 22.86 -1.37
N GLU A 38 13.40 22.30 -1.63
CA GLU A 38 14.08 22.40 -2.92
C GLU A 38 13.35 21.55 -3.97
N VAL A 39 12.96 20.32 -3.59
CA VAL A 39 12.24 19.37 -4.47
C VAL A 39 10.89 19.93 -4.91
N LEU A 40 10.15 20.55 -4.01
CA LEU A 40 8.85 21.15 -4.33
C LEU A 40 8.98 22.55 -4.94
N HIS A 41 10.18 23.12 -4.97
CA HIS A 41 10.45 24.51 -5.38
C HIS A 41 9.55 25.54 -4.69
N ARG A 42 9.22 25.30 -3.40
CA ARG A 42 8.31 26.15 -2.62
C ARG A 42 8.95 26.53 -1.29
N PRO A 43 8.91 27.83 -0.93
CA PRO A 43 9.37 28.26 0.38
C PRO A 43 8.45 27.69 1.46
N LEU A 44 9.04 27.04 2.46
CA LEU A 44 8.33 26.48 3.60
C LEU A 44 9.16 26.60 4.86
N LEU A 45 8.48 26.80 5.99
CA LEU A 45 9.07 26.70 7.32
C LEU A 45 8.71 25.34 7.92
N ALA A 46 9.66 24.41 7.93
CA ALA A 46 9.48 23.07 8.48
C ALA A 46 9.34 23.12 10.01
N VAL A 47 8.27 22.52 10.55
CA VAL A 47 8.04 22.48 12.02
C VAL A 47 8.57 21.19 12.63
N GLY A 48 8.19 20.05 12.05
CA GLY A 48 8.59 18.75 12.59
C GLY A 48 8.16 17.58 11.72
N TRP A 49 8.98 16.53 11.77
CA TRP A 49 8.73 15.27 11.09
C TRP A 49 8.18 14.23 12.07
N ASP A 50 7.11 13.56 11.68
CA ASP A 50 6.54 12.40 12.35
C ASP A 50 6.65 11.18 11.42
N GLN A 51 6.90 10.00 11.99
CA GLN A 51 6.89 8.75 11.21
C GLN A 51 5.45 8.35 10.86
N VAL A 52 5.27 7.87 9.64
CA VAL A 52 3.99 7.33 9.15
C VAL A 52 4.21 5.98 8.47
N VAL A 53 3.11 5.30 8.16
CA VAL A 53 3.19 4.03 7.44
C VAL A 53 3.83 4.27 6.07
N GLY A 54 4.98 3.62 5.84
CA GLY A 54 5.68 3.69 4.56
C GLY A 54 6.50 4.96 4.32
N GLY A 55 6.69 5.83 5.32
CA GLY A 55 7.52 7.03 5.17
C GLY A 55 7.42 8.01 6.32
N ASP A 56 7.53 9.30 6.01
CA ASP A 56 7.53 10.38 7.00
C ASP A 56 6.56 11.50 6.58
N ALA A 57 5.94 12.14 7.56
CA ALA A 57 5.07 13.30 7.38
C ALA A 57 5.67 14.54 8.03
N LEU A 58 5.78 15.62 7.27
CA LEU A 58 6.21 16.93 7.72
C LEU A 58 5.00 17.82 7.97
N THR A 59 4.93 18.40 9.17
CA THR A 59 4.12 19.60 9.41
C THR A 59 4.97 20.83 9.08
N ALA A 60 4.45 21.74 8.26
CA ALA A 60 5.16 22.97 7.88
C ALA A 60 4.19 24.16 7.77
N LEU A 61 4.76 25.36 7.68
CA LEU A 61 4.03 26.57 7.29
C LEU A 61 4.45 27.00 5.89
N ASP A 62 3.49 27.34 5.04
CA ASP A 62 3.77 27.96 3.74
C ASP A 62 4.03 29.47 3.88
N ALA A 63 4.34 30.12 2.76
CA ALA A 63 4.58 31.57 2.70
C ALA A 63 3.36 32.43 3.12
N ALA A 64 2.14 31.92 2.97
CA ALA A 64 0.92 32.56 3.45
C ALA A 64 0.72 32.38 4.98
N GLY A 65 1.45 31.46 5.60
CA GLY A 65 1.30 31.07 7.00
C GLY A 65 0.22 30.04 7.23
N GLN A 66 -0.23 29.36 6.18
CA GLN A 66 -1.08 28.20 6.28
C GLN A 66 -0.28 27.01 6.81
N VAL A 67 -0.86 26.26 7.75
CA VAL A 67 -0.32 24.97 8.16
C VAL A 67 -0.59 23.96 7.06
N ILE A 68 0.48 23.39 6.52
CA ILE A 68 0.45 22.37 5.48
C ILE A 68 1.06 21.06 5.98
N THR A 69 0.65 19.96 5.37
CA THR A 69 1.25 18.64 5.59
C THR A 69 1.89 18.14 4.31
N ILE A 70 3.14 17.69 4.41
CA ILE A 70 3.86 17.07 3.29
C ILE A 70 4.23 15.65 3.68
N GLU A 71 3.79 14.66 2.91
CA GLU A 71 4.15 13.26 3.15
C GLU A 71 5.13 12.76 2.10
N VAL A 72 6.20 12.11 2.55
CA VAL A 72 7.20 11.48 1.70
C VAL A 72 7.14 9.99 1.98
N ILE A 73 6.49 9.24 1.11
CA ILE A 73 6.16 7.82 1.33
C ILE A 73 6.62 6.96 0.17
N ASP A 74 6.84 5.68 0.43
CA ASP A 74 7.21 4.74 -0.64
C ASP A 74 6.02 4.48 -1.56
N VAL A 75 4.89 4.05 -0.99
CA VAL A 75 3.73 3.66 -1.80
C VAL A 75 2.46 4.30 -1.26
N LEU A 76 1.74 4.95 -2.15
CA LEU A 76 0.45 5.56 -1.91
C LEU A 76 -0.68 4.65 -2.43
N ASP A 77 -1.50 4.16 -1.52
CA ASP A 77 -2.79 3.52 -1.80
C ASP A 77 -3.94 4.34 -1.20
N SER A 78 -5.19 3.93 -1.46
CA SER A 78 -6.39 4.63 -0.97
C SER A 78 -6.41 4.79 0.56
N THR A 79 -5.89 3.81 1.30
CA THR A 79 -5.82 3.88 2.76
C THR A 79 -4.78 4.91 3.21
N ALA A 80 -3.59 4.90 2.61
CA ALA A 80 -2.56 5.88 2.89
C ALA A 80 -3.01 7.31 2.55
N LEU A 81 -3.71 7.51 1.43
CA LEU A 81 -4.30 8.80 1.05
C LEU A 81 -5.30 9.30 2.08
N LEU A 82 -6.22 8.45 2.53
CA LEU A 82 -7.21 8.81 3.55
C LEU A 82 -6.53 9.19 4.89
N LEU A 83 -5.53 8.41 5.31
CA LEU A 83 -4.76 8.70 6.52
C LEU A 83 -3.99 10.02 6.40
N ALA A 84 -3.45 10.33 5.22
CA ALA A 84 -2.77 11.58 4.96
C ALA A 84 -3.72 12.78 5.03
N MET A 85 -4.91 12.67 4.45
CA MET A 85 -5.96 13.70 4.55
C MET A 85 -6.42 13.92 6.00
N ALA A 86 -6.56 12.85 6.78
CA ALA A 86 -6.90 12.94 8.20
C ALA A 86 -5.80 13.69 8.99
N ARG A 87 -4.53 13.39 8.72
CA ARG A 87 -3.40 14.12 9.32
C ARG A 87 -3.36 15.59 8.91
N ALA A 88 -3.53 15.89 7.62
CA ALA A 88 -3.59 17.27 7.13
C ALA A 88 -4.72 18.07 7.79
N THR A 89 -5.89 17.45 7.95
CA THR A 89 -7.04 18.05 8.65
C THR A 89 -6.72 18.33 10.13
N ASN A 90 -6.04 17.40 10.80
CA ASN A 90 -5.62 17.59 12.18
C ASN A 90 -4.53 18.67 12.32
N ALA A 91 -3.54 18.68 11.43
CA ALA A 91 -2.49 19.68 11.38
C ALA A 91 -3.07 21.08 11.17
N ALA A 92 -4.07 21.24 10.28
CA ALA A 92 -4.74 22.51 10.04
C ALA A 92 -5.46 23.10 11.26
N ARG A 93 -5.79 22.27 12.26
CA ARG A 93 -6.39 22.68 13.54
C ARG A 93 -5.37 22.97 14.63
N THR A 94 -4.08 22.74 14.36
CA THR A 94 -3.00 22.90 15.33
C THR A 94 -2.74 24.39 15.56
N GLY A 95 -2.92 24.83 16.80
CA GLY A 95 -2.67 26.21 17.20
C GLY A 95 -1.18 26.56 17.15
N ARG A 96 -0.89 27.86 17.09
CA ARG A 96 0.48 28.37 16.98
C ARG A 96 1.38 27.94 18.15
N ASP A 97 0.86 27.95 19.38
CA ASP A 97 1.60 27.51 20.57
C ASP A 97 1.96 26.02 20.51
N GLN A 98 1.09 25.21 19.90
CA GLN A 98 1.30 23.78 19.75
C GLN A 98 2.29 23.45 18.61
N LEU A 99 2.32 24.26 17.55
CA LEU A 99 3.39 24.18 16.55
C LEU A 99 4.74 24.56 17.17
N ALA A 100 4.76 25.65 17.92
CA ALA A 100 5.94 26.15 18.62
C ALA A 100 6.49 25.17 19.66
N SER A 101 5.64 24.40 20.35
CA SER A 101 6.10 23.39 21.32
C SER A 101 6.77 22.19 20.66
N ARG A 102 6.43 21.87 19.40
CA ARG A 102 7.08 20.84 18.59
C ARG A 102 8.33 21.36 17.87
N TYR A 103 8.44 22.68 17.68
CA TYR A 103 9.54 23.29 16.96
C TYR A 103 10.87 23.17 17.74
N PRO A 104 11.98 22.77 17.09
CA PRO A 104 13.29 22.74 17.74
C PRO A 104 13.68 24.10 18.32
N GLY A 105 13.96 24.15 19.63
CA GLY A 105 14.26 25.40 20.34
C GLY A 105 13.02 26.15 20.85
N GLY A 106 11.82 25.59 20.69
CA GLY A 106 10.57 26.07 21.28
C GLY A 106 10.06 27.37 20.66
N LEU A 107 9.13 28.01 21.38
CA LEU A 107 8.44 29.24 20.94
C LEU A 107 9.39 30.38 20.55
N PRO A 108 10.45 30.71 21.30
CA PRO A 108 11.33 31.82 20.93
C PRO A 108 12.07 31.58 19.61
N ALA A 109 12.47 30.33 19.32
CA ALA A 109 13.11 29.99 18.06
C ALA A 109 12.11 30.08 16.90
N PHE A 110 10.93 29.48 17.08
CA PHE A 110 9.86 29.51 16.11
C PHE A 110 9.44 30.93 15.73
N GLU A 111 9.27 31.84 16.68
CA GLU A 111 8.88 33.23 16.39
C GLU A 111 9.93 34.00 15.59
N ARG A 112 11.21 33.83 15.93
CA ARG A 112 12.32 34.45 15.19
C ARG A 112 12.38 33.93 13.76
N ASP A 113 12.35 32.61 13.59
CA ASP A 113 12.47 31.97 12.28
C ASP A 113 11.24 32.28 11.41
N TRP A 114 10.04 32.26 11.99
CA TRP A 114 8.81 32.66 11.30
C TRP A 114 8.84 34.12 10.85
N SER A 115 9.29 35.03 11.72
CA SER A 115 9.41 36.44 11.39
C SER A 115 10.41 36.66 10.25
N GLY A 116 11.57 36.00 10.31
CA GLY A 116 12.58 36.04 9.25
C GLY A 116 12.07 35.46 7.93
N PHE A 117 11.42 34.29 7.98
CA PHE A 117 10.83 33.63 6.82
C PHE A 117 9.78 34.52 6.14
N ARG A 118 8.81 35.06 6.91
CA ARG A 118 7.79 35.98 6.39
C ARG A 118 8.36 37.27 5.84
N GLY A 119 9.38 37.82 6.47
CA GLY A 119 10.06 39.03 6.01
C GLY A 119 10.77 38.86 4.67
N ALA A 120 11.12 37.62 4.29
CA ALA A 120 11.72 37.28 3.01
C ALA A 120 10.71 37.00 1.88
N MET A 121 9.41 36.86 2.20
CA MET A 121 8.37 36.55 1.22
C MET A 121 7.72 37.82 0.64
N PRO A 122 7.27 37.80 -0.63
CA PRO A 122 6.46 38.87 -1.20
C PRO A 122 5.16 39.11 -0.41
N ALA A 123 4.58 40.30 -0.52
CA ALA A 123 3.26 40.57 0.02
C ALA A 123 2.17 39.91 -0.84
N GLY A 124 1.10 39.43 -0.20
CA GLY A 124 -0.07 38.87 -0.91
C GLY A 124 0.14 37.48 -1.52
N VAL A 125 1.01 36.66 -0.92
CA VAL A 125 1.16 35.25 -1.34
C VAL A 125 -0.11 34.48 -1.01
N GLU A 126 -0.71 33.87 -2.02
CA GLU A 126 -1.87 32.98 -1.86
C GLU A 126 -1.46 31.65 -1.19
N PRO A 127 -2.33 31.06 -0.37
CA PRO A 127 -2.07 29.76 0.24
C PRO A 127 -1.88 28.65 -0.80
N GLY A 128 -0.97 27.73 -0.50
CA GLY A 128 -0.74 26.54 -1.32
C GLY A 128 -1.75 25.41 -1.06
N PRO A 129 -1.47 24.20 -1.57
CA PRO A 129 -2.19 22.99 -1.15
C PRO A 129 -1.99 22.75 0.34
N ARG A 130 -3.03 22.25 1.00
CA ARG A 130 -2.98 21.87 2.41
C ARG A 130 -2.27 20.54 2.64
N LEU A 131 -2.30 19.67 1.62
CA LEU A 131 -1.65 18.36 1.63
C LEU A 131 -0.86 18.17 0.34
N THR A 132 0.41 17.84 0.47
CA THR A 132 1.25 17.40 -0.65
C THR A 132 1.77 16.01 -0.33
N ILE A 133 1.60 15.04 -1.23
CA ILE A 133 2.13 13.69 -1.05
C ILE A 133 3.14 13.43 -2.16
N VAL A 134 4.33 12.99 -1.77
CA VAL A 134 5.42 12.60 -2.65
C VAL A 134 5.63 11.10 -2.49
N ALA A 135 5.34 10.32 -3.52
CA ALA A 135 5.34 8.86 -3.46
C ALA A 135 6.21 8.23 -4.56
N THR A 136 6.94 7.15 -4.27
CA THR A 136 7.67 6.40 -5.34
C THR A 136 6.73 5.57 -6.20
N THR A 137 5.61 5.14 -5.62
CA THR A 137 4.58 4.35 -6.30
C THR A 137 3.20 4.87 -5.92
N ILE A 138 2.33 5.06 -6.90
CA ILE A 138 0.92 5.42 -6.70
C ILE A 138 0.06 4.30 -7.26
N ALA A 139 -0.82 3.74 -6.43
CA ALA A 139 -1.74 2.67 -6.82
C ALA A 139 -2.80 3.15 -7.81
N ASP A 140 -3.27 2.26 -8.67
CA ASP A 140 -4.15 2.59 -9.80
C ASP A 140 -5.52 3.13 -9.35
N ASP A 141 -6.02 2.66 -8.21
CA ASP A 141 -7.26 3.15 -7.59
C ASP A 141 -7.13 4.63 -7.19
N VAL A 142 -6.00 5.03 -6.63
CA VAL A 142 -5.69 6.44 -6.32
C VAL A 142 -5.57 7.26 -7.60
N ARG A 143 -4.86 6.75 -8.62
CA ARG A 143 -4.72 7.47 -9.90
C ARG A 143 -6.06 7.73 -10.56
N THR A 144 -6.92 6.72 -10.57
CA THR A 144 -8.25 6.79 -11.20
C THR A 144 -9.17 7.75 -10.45
N SER A 145 -9.10 7.79 -9.12
CA SER A 145 -10.00 8.57 -8.28
C SER A 145 -9.51 9.98 -7.94
N PHE A 146 -8.22 10.29 -8.12
CA PHE A 146 -7.63 11.57 -7.72
C PHE A 146 -8.30 12.80 -8.35
N GLY A 147 -8.83 12.66 -9.58
CA GLY A 147 -9.64 13.69 -10.24
C GLY A 147 -10.73 14.30 -9.38
N MET A 148 -11.34 13.49 -8.50
CA MET A 148 -12.43 13.93 -7.63
C MET A 148 -11.97 14.83 -6.47
N ILE A 149 -10.68 14.82 -6.13
CA ILE A 149 -10.15 15.52 -4.94
C ILE A 149 -8.99 16.48 -5.25
N ALA A 150 -8.51 16.56 -6.50
CA ALA A 150 -7.39 17.43 -6.85
C ALA A 150 -7.67 18.91 -6.58
N GLU A 151 -8.92 19.37 -6.75
CA GLU A 151 -9.32 20.75 -6.42
C GLU A 151 -9.51 21.00 -4.92
N SER A 152 -9.39 19.96 -4.08
CA SER A 152 -9.57 20.06 -2.61
C SER A 152 -8.29 20.47 -1.87
N GLY A 153 -7.31 21.05 -2.57
CA GLY A 153 -6.03 21.46 -1.98
C GLY A 153 -5.10 20.29 -1.66
N VAL A 154 -5.18 19.21 -2.45
CA VAL A 154 -4.31 18.04 -2.37
C VAL A 154 -3.46 17.97 -3.63
N GLU A 155 -2.13 17.89 -3.48
CA GLU A 155 -1.18 17.69 -4.58
C GLU A 155 -0.46 16.35 -4.45
N LEU A 156 -0.25 15.68 -5.58
CA LEU A 156 0.39 14.38 -5.67
C LEU A 156 1.60 14.44 -6.58
N HIS A 157 2.77 14.09 -6.05
CA HIS A 157 4.00 13.96 -6.81
C HIS A 157 4.45 12.51 -6.85
N GLU A 158 4.76 12.02 -8.04
CA GLU A 158 5.37 10.73 -8.26
C GLU A 158 6.89 10.87 -8.39
N LEU A 159 7.63 10.13 -7.56
CA LEU A 159 9.08 9.98 -7.66
C LEU A 159 9.40 8.79 -8.55
N ARG A 160 9.87 9.04 -9.77
CA ARG A 160 10.39 7.96 -10.61
C ARG A 160 11.88 7.82 -10.41
N VAL A 161 12.25 6.71 -9.77
CA VAL A 161 13.65 6.40 -9.44
C VAL A 161 14.22 5.40 -10.44
N ARG A 162 15.42 5.69 -10.95
CA ARG A 162 16.16 4.83 -11.88
C ARG A 162 17.61 4.74 -11.46
N SER A 163 18.22 3.57 -11.59
CA SER A 163 19.62 3.36 -11.20
C SER A 163 20.51 3.40 -12.43
N THR A 164 21.55 4.22 -12.38
CA THR A 164 22.57 4.31 -13.44
C THR A 164 23.60 3.19 -13.32
N GLU A 165 24.33 2.92 -14.40
CA GLU A 165 25.40 1.91 -14.39
C GLU A 165 26.54 2.26 -13.42
N ASP A 166 26.75 3.55 -13.15
CA ASP A 166 27.74 4.07 -12.20
C ASP A 166 27.30 3.95 -10.72
N GLY A 167 26.18 3.30 -10.44
CA GLY A 167 25.66 3.10 -9.08
C GLY A 167 25.00 4.34 -8.47
N ARG A 168 24.68 5.37 -9.27
CA ARG A 168 23.94 6.55 -8.83
C ARG A 168 22.44 6.38 -9.10
N ALA A 169 21.60 6.91 -8.23
CA ALA A 169 20.16 7.00 -8.47
C ALA A 169 19.80 8.33 -9.15
N LEU A 170 19.03 8.25 -10.23
CA LEU A 170 18.37 9.38 -10.88
C LEU A 170 16.91 9.40 -10.43
N VAL A 171 16.38 10.59 -10.16
CA VAL A 171 15.02 10.79 -9.67
C VAL A 171 14.37 11.89 -10.49
N SER A 172 13.21 11.60 -11.08
CA SER A 172 12.29 12.64 -11.55
C SER A 172 11.13 12.79 -10.57
N VAL A 173 10.67 14.02 -10.39
CA VAL A 173 9.51 14.35 -9.55
C VAL A 173 8.44 14.89 -10.48
N GLU A 174 7.38 14.11 -10.70
CA GLU A 174 6.30 14.43 -11.63
C GLU A 174 5.03 14.77 -10.85
N LEU A 175 4.40 15.91 -11.13
CA LEU A 175 3.07 16.23 -10.59
C LEU A 175 2.03 15.36 -11.29
N LEU A 176 1.19 14.68 -10.53
CA LEU A 176 0.07 13.91 -11.06
C LEU A 176 -1.04 14.86 -11.48
N HIS A 177 -1.21 15.05 -12.78
CA HIS A 177 -2.29 15.87 -13.34
C HIS A 177 -3.58 15.06 -13.49
N THR A 178 -4.71 15.67 -13.15
CA THR A 178 -6.04 15.09 -13.35
C THR A 178 -6.59 15.52 -14.69
N ASP A 179 -6.07 14.95 -15.76
CA ASP A 179 -6.58 15.27 -17.06
C ASP A 179 -7.72 14.31 -17.42
N VAL A 180 -8.96 14.75 -17.18
CA VAL A 180 -10.17 14.08 -17.66
C VAL A 180 -10.19 13.95 -19.19
N ALA A 181 -9.38 14.72 -19.93
CA ALA A 181 -9.20 14.56 -21.37
C ALA A 181 -8.15 13.50 -21.76
N SER A 182 -7.16 13.22 -20.90
CA SER A 182 -6.13 12.21 -21.18
C SER A 182 -6.67 10.79 -21.16
N GLN A 183 -7.68 10.49 -20.34
CA GLN A 183 -8.34 9.16 -20.35
C GLN A 183 -9.15 8.90 -21.62
N ALA A 184 -9.62 9.94 -22.31
CA ALA A 184 -10.34 9.77 -23.58
C ALA A 184 -9.41 9.37 -24.73
N LEU A 185 -8.13 9.74 -24.68
CA LEU A 185 -7.14 9.42 -25.70
C LEU A 185 -6.58 7.99 -25.55
N ASP A 186 -6.48 7.47 -24.32
CA ASP A 186 -6.06 6.07 -24.09
C ASP A 186 -7.14 5.04 -24.48
N LEU A 187 -8.42 5.41 -24.39
CA LEU A 187 -9.52 4.56 -24.87
C LEU A 187 -9.63 4.50 -26.40
N ASP A 188 -9.14 5.52 -27.11
CA ASP A 188 -9.11 5.57 -28.56
C ASP A 188 -7.90 4.82 -29.15
N GLN A 189 -6.84 4.62 -28.34
CA GLN A 189 -5.60 3.94 -28.76
C GLN A 189 -5.60 2.43 -28.47
N ALA A 190 -6.58 1.93 -27.69
CA ALA A 190 -6.81 0.50 -27.49
C ALA A 190 -7.72 -0.14 -28.56
N ALA A 191 -8.23 0.64 -29.52
CA ALA A 191 -8.99 0.13 -30.65
C ALA A 191 -8.06 -0.20 -31.84
N ASP A 192 -7.43 -1.37 -31.80
CA ASP A 192 -6.71 -1.95 -32.94
C ASP A 192 -7.72 -2.31 -34.05
N PRO A 193 -7.56 -1.85 -35.31
CA PRO A 193 -8.48 -2.15 -36.39
C PRO A 193 -8.07 -3.46 -37.07
N ALA A 194 -8.62 -4.59 -36.61
CA ALA A 194 -8.56 -5.83 -37.36
C ALA A 194 -9.83 -6.66 -37.20
N VAL A 195 -10.93 -6.19 -37.79
CA VAL A 195 -12.04 -7.06 -38.18
C VAL A 195 -12.35 -6.79 -39.65
N GLN A 196 -11.77 -7.62 -40.53
CA GLN A 196 -12.22 -7.71 -41.92
C GLN A 196 -13.65 -8.22 -41.94
N THR A 197 -14.50 -7.39 -42.53
CA THR A 197 -15.88 -7.69 -42.87
C THR A 197 -15.91 -8.73 -43.99
N VAL A 198 -16.54 -9.88 -43.75
CA VAL A 198 -17.19 -10.64 -44.82
C VAL A 198 -18.67 -10.70 -44.51
N ALA A 199 -19.43 -9.92 -45.27
CA ALA A 199 -20.87 -10.02 -45.35
C ALA A 199 -21.22 -11.33 -46.08
N SER A 200 -22.19 -12.07 -45.54
CA SER A 200 -23.06 -12.90 -46.37
C SER A 200 -24.47 -12.87 -45.81
N ASP A 201 -25.32 -12.51 -46.75
CA ASP A 201 -26.75 -12.28 -46.75
C ASP A 201 -27.53 -13.59 -46.49
N ALA A 202 -28.55 -13.57 -45.63
CA ALA A 202 -29.72 -14.44 -45.71
C ALA A 202 -30.79 -14.05 -44.67
N ASP A 203 -31.98 -13.75 -45.21
CA ASP A 203 -33.30 -13.39 -44.69
C ASP A 203 -33.79 -13.93 -43.31
N PRO A 204 -34.80 -13.26 -42.68
CA PRO A 204 -35.33 -13.59 -41.37
C PRO A 204 -36.60 -14.44 -41.40
N GLU A 205 -36.80 -15.32 -40.42
CA GLU A 205 -38.11 -15.88 -40.06
C GLU A 205 -38.22 -15.98 -38.52
N PRO A 206 -39.41 -15.71 -37.92
CA PRO A 206 -39.57 -15.56 -36.48
C PRO A 206 -40.01 -16.86 -35.83
N SER A 207 -39.42 -17.23 -34.69
CA SER A 207 -39.95 -18.34 -33.88
C SER A 207 -39.81 -18.07 -32.38
N THR A 208 -40.94 -17.66 -31.83
CA THR A 208 -41.51 -17.98 -30.51
C THR A 208 -40.60 -18.54 -29.40
N ALA A 209 -40.67 -17.84 -28.27
CA ALA A 209 -40.86 -18.33 -26.91
C ALA A 209 -40.08 -19.59 -26.48
N THR A 210 -39.30 -19.46 -25.40
CA THR A 210 -39.62 -20.07 -24.08
C THR A 210 -38.62 -19.55 -23.05
N VAL A 211 -39.14 -18.98 -21.97
CA VAL A 211 -38.42 -18.72 -20.73
C VAL A 211 -38.31 -20.04 -19.97
N PRO A 212 -37.14 -20.38 -19.40
CA PRO A 212 -37.12 -21.17 -18.19
C PRO A 212 -36.44 -20.41 -17.05
N THR A 213 -37.26 -20.23 -16.03
CA THR A 213 -36.99 -19.98 -14.60
C THR A 213 -35.66 -20.57 -14.10
N PRO A 214 -34.91 -19.87 -13.24
CA PRO A 214 -33.75 -20.46 -12.56
C PRO A 214 -34.22 -21.47 -11.51
N VAL A 215 -33.76 -22.72 -11.62
CA VAL A 215 -33.91 -23.73 -10.57
C VAL A 215 -32.83 -23.52 -9.52
N VAL A 216 -33.29 -23.30 -8.29
CA VAL A 216 -32.51 -23.33 -7.05
C VAL A 216 -31.92 -24.75 -6.88
N ALA A 217 -30.59 -24.85 -6.85
CA ALA A 217 -29.90 -26.05 -6.41
C ALA A 217 -29.51 -25.89 -4.93
N GLU A 218 -30.17 -26.67 -4.10
CA GLU A 218 -29.96 -26.80 -2.66
C GLU A 218 -28.70 -27.65 -2.37
N PRO A 219 -27.89 -27.31 -1.36
CA PRO A 219 -26.66 -28.03 -1.02
C PRO A 219 -26.95 -29.35 -0.27
N PRO A 220 -26.27 -30.47 -0.57
CA PRO A 220 -26.38 -31.66 0.25
C PRO A 220 -25.50 -31.55 1.51
N SER A 221 -26.15 -31.70 2.67
CA SER A 221 -25.49 -31.86 3.97
C SER A 221 -24.91 -33.28 4.14
N PRO A 222 -23.86 -33.46 4.98
CA PRO A 222 -22.99 -34.64 4.98
C PRO A 222 -23.44 -35.72 5.99
N GLN A 223 -23.15 -36.99 5.67
CA GLN A 223 -23.12 -38.09 6.64
C GLN A 223 -21.67 -38.49 6.98
N PRO A 224 -21.43 -39.02 8.19
CA PRO A 224 -20.11 -39.13 8.79
C PRO A 224 -19.51 -40.52 8.56
N ASP A 225 -18.33 -40.58 7.94
CA ASP A 225 -17.46 -41.75 8.03
C ASP A 225 -16.14 -41.37 8.67
N ALA A 226 -15.92 -41.98 9.83
CA ALA A 226 -14.72 -41.90 10.62
C ALA A 226 -13.58 -42.62 9.89
N VAL A 227 -12.51 -41.88 9.57
CA VAL A 227 -11.19 -42.47 9.30
C VAL A 227 -10.19 -41.78 10.22
N ALA A 228 -9.55 -42.60 11.04
CA ALA A 228 -8.56 -42.22 12.05
C ALA A 228 -7.37 -41.43 11.46
N PRO A 229 -6.75 -40.51 12.23
CA PRO A 229 -5.61 -39.75 11.77
C PRO A 229 -4.35 -40.62 11.74
N VAL A 230 -3.68 -40.65 10.58
CA VAL A 230 -2.31 -41.15 10.44
C VAL A 230 -1.32 -40.04 10.83
N PRO A 231 -0.36 -40.29 11.73
CA PRO A 231 0.63 -39.29 12.12
C PRO A 231 1.75 -39.28 11.08
N VAL A 232 1.86 -38.21 10.29
CA VAL A 232 3.08 -37.93 9.53
C VAL A 232 3.97 -37.01 10.36
N SER A 233 4.76 -37.65 11.23
CA SER A 233 5.96 -37.04 11.80
C SER A 233 6.96 -36.77 10.68
N ALA A 234 6.92 -35.56 10.11
CA ALA A 234 8.04 -35.02 9.33
C ALA A 234 8.97 -34.26 10.28
N SER A 235 9.72 -35.02 11.09
CA SER A 235 10.96 -34.52 11.69
C SER A 235 12.01 -34.42 10.59
N GLY A 236 12.32 -33.21 10.14
CA GLY A 236 13.40 -32.96 9.18
C GLY A 236 13.65 -31.47 9.02
N HIS A 237 14.80 -31.02 9.53
CA HIS A 237 15.38 -29.68 9.39
C HIS A 237 14.64 -28.50 10.03
N ARG A 238 14.65 -28.47 11.37
CA ARG A 238 14.32 -27.28 12.19
C ARG A 238 15.53 -26.72 12.95
N LEU A 239 16.70 -26.77 12.33
CA LEU A 239 17.89 -26.12 12.87
C LEU A 239 18.03 -24.77 12.16
N ASP A 240 18.08 -23.71 12.96
CA ASP A 240 18.56 -22.35 12.64
C ASP A 240 17.57 -21.25 12.24
N ALA A 241 16.36 -21.21 12.84
CA ALA A 241 15.61 -19.95 12.96
C ALA A 241 16.10 -19.08 14.14
N ALA A 242 16.69 -19.70 15.18
CA ALA A 242 17.28 -18.97 16.31
C ALA A 242 18.57 -18.21 15.93
N ALA A 243 19.15 -18.48 14.76
CA ALA A 243 20.41 -17.89 14.31
C ALA A 243 20.27 -16.45 13.73
N LEU A 244 19.05 -15.93 13.58
CA LEU A 244 18.78 -14.63 12.95
C LEU A 244 18.14 -13.58 13.89
N GLY A 245 18.00 -13.88 15.18
CA GLY A 245 17.55 -12.89 16.18
C GLY A 245 16.08 -12.44 16.06
N ALA A 246 15.24 -13.12 15.28
CA ALA A 246 13.81 -12.88 15.23
C ALA A 246 13.08 -13.83 16.20
N GLU A 247 12.63 -13.32 17.34
CA GLU A 247 11.83 -14.12 18.28
C GLU A 247 10.41 -14.36 17.74
N PRO A 248 9.94 -15.62 17.67
CA PRO A 248 8.59 -15.94 17.23
C PRO A 248 7.55 -15.46 18.25
N THR A 249 6.39 -14.98 17.78
CA THR A 249 5.32 -14.46 18.66
C THR A 249 4.85 -15.48 19.70
N VAL A 250 4.74 -16.76 19.33
CA VAL A 250 4.47 -17.87 20.24
C VAL A 250 5.40 -19.05 19.87
N PRO A 251 6.03 -19.73 20.84
CA PRO A 251 6.79 -20.96 20.55
C PRO A 251 5.91 -22.03 19.89
N SER A 252 6.41 -22.64 18.83
CA SER A 252 5.71 -23.74 18.14
C SER A 252 5.51 -24.96 19.04
N GLY A 253 4.57 -25.83 18.65
CA GLY A 253 4.19 -27.03 19.42
C GLY A 253 3.06 -26.71 20.40
N ALA A 254 3.04 -27.39 21.56
CA ALA A 254 1.91 -27.34 22.49
C ALA A 254 1.50 -25.93 22.93
N ALA A 255 2.44 -24.99 23.06
CA ALA A 255 2.14 -23.59 23.42
C ALA A 255 1.33 -22.88 22.31
N SER A 256 1.73 -23.06 21.05
CA SER A 256 1.01 -22.54 19.89
C SER A 256 -0.38 -23.17 19.76
N GLU A 257 -0.49 -24.49 19.96
CA GLU A 257 -1.78 -25.20 19.88
C GLU A 257 -2.77 -24.69 20.94
N GLN A 258 -2.29 -24.52 22.18
CA GLN A 258 -3.12 -24.04 23.28
C GLN A 258 -3.58 -22.59 23.06
N ALA A 259 -2.67 -21.72 22.63
CA ALA A 259 -2.99 -20.32 22.36
C ALA A 259 -4.02 -20.17 21.22
N LEU A 260 -3.90 -20.99 20.18
CA LEU A 260 -4.83 -20.97 19.05
C LEU A 260 -6.21 -21.51 19.46
N ALA A 261 -6.25 -22.57 20.27
CA ALA A 261 -7.50 -23.09 20.82
C ALA A 261 -8.23 -22.07 21.70
N THR A 262 -7.50 -21.28 22.50
CA THR A 262 -8.08 -20.18 23.29
C THR A 262 -8.70 -19.11 22.40
N ILE A 263 -8.02 -18.70 21.33
CA ILE A 263 -8.58 -17.75 20.36
C ILE A 263 -9.81 -18.33 19.66
N ALA A 264 -9.76 -19.59 19.24
CA ALA A 264 -10.89 -20.25 18.58
C ALA A 264 -12.15 -20.30 19.44
N GLN A 265 -12.00 -20.43 20.76
CA GLN A 265 -13.13 -20.39 21.70
C GLN A 265 -13.69 -18.98 21.92
N ALA A 266 -12.86 -17.94 21.78
CA ALA A 266 -13.29 -16.56 21.92
C ALA A 266 -13.97 -15.99 20.66
N LEU A 267 -13.77 -16.64 19.51
CA LEU A 267 -14.34 -16.23 18.22
C LEU A 267 -15.62 -17.01 17.89
N GLU A 268 -16.49 -16.39 17.10
CA GLU A 268 -17.60 -17.10 16.45
C GLU A 268 -17.05 -18.03 15.37
N THR A 269 -17.02 -19.33 15.67
CA THR A 269 -16.48 -20.36 14.78
C THR A 269 -17.59 -21.06 13.99
N PRO A 270 -17.35 -21.42 12.70
CA PRO A 270 -16.07 -21.36 11.98
C PRO A 270 -15.68 -19.93 11.56
N ALA A 271 -14.47 -19.52 11.93
CA ALA A 271 -13.96 -18.19 11.63
C ALA A 271 -13.11 -18.23 10.36
N THR A 272 -13.34 -17.31 9.43
CA THR A 272 -12.49 -17.20 8.23
C THR A 272 -11.20 -16.48 8.60
N LEU A 273 -10.06 -17.12 8.39
CA LEU A 273 -8.75 -16.50 8.47
C LEU A 273 -8.31 -16.04 7.08
N VAL A 274 -7.83 -14.81 7.00
CA VAL A 274 -7.42 -14.17 5.76
C VAL A 274 -6.01 -13.64 5.93
N TRP A 275 -5.15 -13.95 4.98
CA TRP A 275 -3.84 -13.35 4.83
C TRP A 275 -3.72 -12.74 3.44
N LEU A 276 -3.84 -11.41 3.41
CA LEU A 276 -3.79 -10.61 2.20
C LEU A 276 -2.54 -9.73 2.19
N ARG A 277 -1.67 -9.91 1.20
CA ARG A 277 -0.62 -8.95 0.81
C ARG A 277 -0.68 -8.71 -0.68
N ARG A 278 -1.50 -7.74 -1.08
CA ARG A 278 -1.79 -7.41 -2.49
C ARG A 278 -0.54 -7.05 -3.31
N ARG A 279 0.45 -6.36 -2.72
CA ARG A 279 1.72 -6.02 -3.39
C ARG A 279 2.56 -7.23 -3.82
N ARG A 280 2.36 -8.40 -3.18
CA ARG A 280 3.07 -9.66 -3.49
C ARG A 280 2.15 -10.69 -4.14
N GLY A 281 0.92 -10.33 -4.50
CA GLY A 281 -0.08 -11.26 -5.02
C GLY A 281 -0.52 -12.34 -4.03
N ILE A 282 -0.33 -12.11 -2.72
CA ILE A 282 -0.68 -13.09 -1.69
C ILE A 282 -2.13 -12.86 -1.27
N ASP A 283 -2.99 -13.84 -1.56
CA ASP A 283 -4.34 -13.97 -1.00
C ASP A 283 -4.50 -15.42 -0.53
N HIS A 284 -4.35 -15.64 0.77
CA HIS A 284 -4.64 -16.92 1.37
C HIS A 284 -5.85 -16.82 2.27
N ARG A 285 -6.72 -17.81 2.13
CA ARG A 285 -7.87 -18.01 2.99
C ARG A 285 -7.75 -19.37 3.65
N ALA A 286 -8.05 -19.38 4.94
CA ALA A 286 -8.12 -20.56 5.76
C ALA A 286 -9.36 -20.48 6.64
N THR A 287 -9.80 -21.60 7.17
CA THR A 287 -10.92 -21.67 8.10
C THR A 287 -10.41 -22.15 9.44
N LEU A 288 -10.67 -21.38 10.50
CA LEU A 288 -10.39 -21.76 11.88
C LEU A 288 -11.64 -22.43 12.48
N ALA A 289 -11.49 -23.70 12.85
CA ALA A 289 -12.51 -24.46 13.55
C ALA A 289 -12.45 -24.23 15.07
N ALA A 290 -13.55 -24.57 15.76
CA ALA A 290 -13.70 -24.40 17.21
C ALA A 290 -12.67 -25.20 18.04
N ASP A 291 -12.09 -26.26 17.45
CA ASP A 291 -11.07 -27.11 18.07
C ASP A 291 -9.65 -26.53 17.96
N GLY A 292 -9.49 -25.34 17.37
CA GLY A 292 -8.20 -24.70 17.15
C GLY A 292 -7.46 -25.23 15.92
N THR A 293 -8.13 -25.91 15.00
CA THR A 293 -7.53 -26.37 13.74
C THR A 293 -7.75 -25.34 12.63
N ILE A 294 -6.66 -24.95 11.95
CA ILE A 294 -6.68 -24.12 10.74
C ILE A 294 -6.65 -25.03 9.52
N THR A 295 -7.70 -24.94 8.69
CA THR A 295 -7.78 -25.66 7.42
C THR A 295 -7.55 -24.70 6.27
N LEU A 296 -6.52 -24.94 5.47
CA LEU A 296 -6.22 -24.17 4.27
C LEU A 296 -7.16 -24.54 3.10
N ALA A 297 -7.16 -23.74 2.04
CA ALA A 297 -7.96 -23.99 0.83
C ALA A 297 -7.62 -25.30 0.10
N ASP A 298 -6.42 -25.85 0.31
CA ASP A 298 -5.98 -27.14 -0.22
C ASP A 298 -6.47 -28.36 0.61
N GLY A 299 -7.23 -28.10 1.69
CA GLY A 299 -7.75 -29.11 2.61
C GLY A 299 -6.76 -29.57 3.68
N THR A 300 -5.53 -29.03 3.69
CA THR A 300 -4.54 -29.37 4.73
C THR A 300 -4.85 -28.67 6.04
N ALA A 301 -4.65 -29.39 7.15
CA ALA A 301 -5.04 -28.95 8.49
C ALA A 301 -3.80 -28.79 9.40
N TYR A 302 -3.75 -27.68 10.13
CA TYR A 302 -2.65 -27.32 11.03
C TYR A 302 -3.17 -26.81 12.36
N ARG A 303 -2.41 -27.08 13.43
CA ARG A 303 -2.66 -26.53 14.78
C ARG A 303 -1.67 -25.45 15.20
N ASP A 304 -0.71 -25.14 14.32
CA ASP A 304 0.24 -24.04 14.47
C ASP A 304 -0.01 -23.01 13.35
N PRO A 305 -0.39 -21.75 13.66
CA PRO A 305 -0.61 -20.71 12.66
C PRO A 305 0.61 -20.45 11.77
N SER A 306 1.82 -20.55 12.33
CA SER A 306 3.06 -20.35 11.58
C SER A 306 3.30 -21.50 10.61
N ALA A 307 2.98 -22.73 11.01
CA ALA A 307 3.02 -23.87 10.09
C ALA A 307 2.00 -23.72 8.95
N ALA A 308 0.78 -23.25 9.24
CA ALA A 308 -0.23 -22.98 8.22
C ALA A 308 0.21 -21.88 7.24
N ALA A 309 0.83 -20.80 7.73
CA ALA A 309 1.33 -19.72 6.88
C ALA A 309 2.50 -20.19 5.98
N ASN A 310 3.44 -20.93 6.56
CA ASN A 310 4.57 -21.50 5.84
C ASN A 310 4.12 -22.47 4.74
N ALA A 311 3.13 -23.32 5.03
CA ALA A 311 2.53 -24.21 4.05
C ALA A 311 1.84 -23.44 2.91
N ALA A 312 1.06 -22.41 3.24
CA ALA A 312 0.32 -21.62 2.24
C ALA A 312 1.23 -20.87 1.25
N GLN A 313 2.38 -20.36 1.71
CA GLN A 313 3.35 -19.63 0.87
C GLN A 313 4.55 -20.45 0.40
N HIS A 314 4.61 -21.75 0.74
CA HIS A 314 5.76 -22.61 0.48
C HIS A 314 7.09 -22.03 0.97
N THR A 315 7.10 -21.45 2.18
CA THR A 315 8.29 -20.91 2.85
C THR A 315 8.42 -21.47 4.28
N GLN A 316 9.44 -21.07 5.03
CA GLN A 316 9.72 -21.60 6.38
C GLN A 316 9.95 -20.52 7.45
N ASP A 317 9.88 -19.24 7.10
CA ASP A 317 10.30 -18.10 7.93
C ASP A 317 9.15 -17.16 8.32
N ILE A 318 7.90 -17.56 8.11
CA ILE A 318 6.74 -16.70 8.35
C ILE A 318 6.12 -16.94 9.73
N ASP A 319 5.98 -15.86 10.48
CA ASP A 319 5.23 -15.83 11.73
C ASP A 319 3.73 -15.71 11.45
N GLY A 320 3.04 -16.85 11.54
CA GLY A 320 1.62 -17.01 11.26
C GLY A 320 0.72 -16.14 12.14
N TRP A 321 1.14 -15.90 13.38
CA TRP A 321 0.38 -15.10 14.35
C TRP A 321 0.19 -13.65 13.89
N ARG A 322 1.13 -13.14 13.10
CA ARG A 322 1.12 -11.75 12.62
C ARG A 322 0.43 -11.57 11.27
N VAL A 323 0.36 -12.63 10.47
CA VAL A 323 -0.13 -12.54 9.08
C VAL A 323 -1.57 -12.98 8.93
N TRP A 324 -2.02 -13.96 9.71
CA TRP A 324 -3.41 -14.41 9.72
C TRP A 324 -4.28 -13.41 10.47
N ARG A 325 -5.34 -12.94 9.81
CA ARG A 325 -6.37 -12.07 10.37
C ARG A 325 -7.73 -12.74 10.35
N VAL A 326 -8.55 -12.45 11.35
CA VAL A 326 -9.95 -12.92 11.37
C VAL A 326 -10.77 -12.04 10.42
N GLY A 327 -11.23 -12.62 9.31
CA GLY A 327 -11.94 -11.93 8.26
C GLY A 327 -11.09 -10.92 7.48
N VAL A 328 -11.71 -10.27 6.49
CA VAL A 328 -11.05 -9.21 5.71
C VAL A 328 -10.96 -7.95 6.56
N GLY A 329 -9.76 -7.61 7.04
CA GLY A 329 -9.49 -6.40 7.80
C GLY A 329 -9.74 -6.49 9.32
N GLY A 330 -10.05 -7.67 9.86
CA GLY A 330 -10.15 -7.87 11.31
C GLY A 330 -8.79 -8.06 11.99
N PRO A 331 -8.78 -8.28 13.32
CA PRO A 331 -7.55 -8.38 14.10
C PRO A 331 -6.71 -9.59 13.68
N SER A 332 -5.40 -9.46 13.80
CA SER A 332 -4.46 -10.56 13.65
C SER A 332 -4.54 -11.51 14.85
N LEU A 333 -4.16 -12.77 14.66
CA LEU A 333 -4.12 -13.74 15.76
C LEU A 333 -3.24 -13.26 16.92
N ARG A 334 -2.16 -12.53 16.64
CA ARG A 334 -1.29 -11.89 17.64
C ARG A 334 -2.04 -10.87 18.50
N GLU A 335 -2.88 -10.04 17.88
CA GLU A 335 -3.65 -9.01 18.60
C GLU A 335 -4.71 -9.63 19.54
N LEU A 336 -5.16 -10.86 19.23
CA LEU A 336 -6.11 -11.61 20.06
C LEU A 336 -5.46 -12.36 21.23
N LEU A 337 -4.13 -12.36 21.33
CA LEU A 337 -3.40 -12.91 22.47
C LEU A 337 -3.24 -11.92 23.64
N ALA A 338 -3.52 -10.62 23.40
CA ALA A 338 -3.36 -9.54 24.37
C ALA A 338 -4.59 -9.39 25.27
#